data_AF-A0AAD2GA24-F1
#
_entry.id   AF-A0AAD2GA24-F1
#
_cell.length_a   1.000
_cell.length_b   1.000
_cell.length_c   1.000
_cell.angle_alpha   90.00
_cell.angle_beta   90.00
_cell.angle_gamma   90.00
#
_symmetry.space_group_name_H-M   'P 1'
#
loop_
_entity.id
_entity.type
_entity.pdbx_description
1 polymer ?
#
loop_
_entity_poly.entity_id
_entity_poly.type
_entity_poly.pdbx_seq_one_letter_code
_entity_poly.pdbx_strand_id
1 'polypeptide(L)'
;MNDRSSHDPPGLLQSNSTPTDEVRQISRSVADALHKMPSAMEDERLPSNFPPQHASTPSRRFTSKTTDDRDKVSPSISAPTDPVANDVLFGKGRKKHPGNKMLREVMDNLEQQYEEASKQRKMELTCVIVQSMKWSGSRFLVQEDDGQWYQVPYIHAHRKVAKDFRNRRRGSKAQQNQNNSDTSLEVTSLRL
;
A
#
# COMPACT_ATOMS: atom_id res chain seq x y z
N MET A 1 60.42 -7.91 -31.61
CA MET A 1 59.14 -8.64 -31.68
C MET A 1 58.59 -8.71 -30.26
N ASN A 2 57.91 -7.65 -29.80
CA ASN A 2 57.27 -7.64 -28.49
C ASN A 2 55.81 -7.26 -28.71
N ASP A 3 54.99 -8.30 -28.85
CA ASP A 3 53.55 -8.24 -29.04
C ASP A 3 52.91 -7.89 -27.69
N ARG A 4 52.49 -6.64 -27.53
CA ARG A 4 51.68 -6.20 -26.37
C ARG A 4 50.22 -6.35 -26.77
N SER A 5 49.70 -7.56 -26.60
CA SER A 5 48.26 -7.83 -26.56
C SER A 5 47.62 -6.99 -25.45
N SER A 6 46.94 -5.92 -25.85
CA SER A 6 46.09 -5.10 -25.01
C SER A 6 44.79 -5.89 -24.78
N HIS A 7 44.69 -6.53 -23.62
CA HIS A 7 43.47 -7.18 -23.17
C HIS A 7 42.65 -6.14 -22.41
N ASP A 8 41.68 -5.52 -23.09
CA ASP A 8 40.65 -4.73 -22.41
C ASP A 8 39.75 -5.67 -21.60
N PRO A 9 39.53 -5.41 -20.30
CA PRO A 9 38.60 -6.21 -19.52
C PRO A 9 37.15 -5.90 -19.97
N PRO A 10 36.28 -6.91 -20.07
CA PRO A 10 34.88 -6.70 -20.41
C PRO A 10 34.20 -5.88 -19.30
N GLY A 11 33.64 -4.74 -19.70
CA GLY A 11 32.90 -3.84 -18.83
C GLY A 11 31.77 -4.58 -18.12
N LEU A 12 31.87 -4.66 -16.80
CA LEU A 12 30.81 -5.11 -15.92
C LEU A 12 29.66 -4.10 -16.00
N LEU A 13 28.65 -4.40 -16.82
CA LEU A 13 27.37 -3.69 -16.81
C LEU A 13 26.68 -3.97 -15.47
N GLN A 14 26.97 -3.15 -14.46
CA GLN A 14 26.15 -3.07 -13.26
C GLN A 14 24.79 -2.54 -13.71
N SER A 15 23.80 -3.43 -13.74
CA SER A 15 22.41 -3.10 -14.00
C SER A 15 21.86 -2.25 -12.85
N ASN A 16 22.16 -0.96 -12.90
CA ASN A 16 21.57 0.03 -12.01
C ASN A 16 20.16 0.33 -12.53
N SER A 17 19.22 -0.57 -12.22
CA SER A 17 17.79 -0.32 -12.42
C SER A 17 17.45 0.99 -11.76
N THR A 18 16.88 1.93 -12.52
CA THR A 18 16.49 3.22 -11.94
C THR A 18 15.37 2.97 -10.92
N PRO A 19 15.26 3.77 -9.84
CA PRO A 19 14.19 3.62 -8.85
C PRO A 19 12.78 3.61 -9.48
N THR A 20 12.61 4.28 -10.62
CA THR A 20 11.37 4.30 -11.40
C THR A 20 11.07 2.97 -12.09
N ASP A 21 12.08 2.24 -12.55
CA ASP A 21 11.89 0.93 -13.19
C ASP A 21 11.43 -0.12 -12.17
N GLU A 22 11.97 -0.09 -10.94
CA GLU A 22 11.53 -1.00 -9.88
C GLU A 22 10.06 -0.79 -9.52
N VAL A 23 9.61 0.46 -9.36
CA VAL A 23 8.19 0.79 -9.11
C VAL A 23 7.31 0.26 -10.23
N ARG A 24 7.70 0.48 -11.49
CA ARG A 24 6.95 -0.01 -12.65
C ARG A 24 6.92 -1.53 -12.72
N GLN A 25 8.00 -2.20 -12.34
CA GLN A 25 8.07 -3.65 -12.31
C GLN A 25 7.21 -4.23 -11.18
N ILE A 26 7.23 -3.63 -10.00
CA ILE A 26 6.37 -4.02 -8.87
C ILE A 26 4.91 -3.81 -9.25
N SER A 27 4.53 -2.65 -9.78
CA SER A 27 3.14 -2.39 -10.20
C SER A 27 2.67 -3.36 -11.29
N ARG A 28 3.51 -3.66 -12.29
CA ARG A 28 3.19 -4.67 -13.32
C ARG A 28 3.04 -6.06 -12.72
N SER A 29 3.97 -6.47 -11.86
CA SER A 29 3.91 -7.77 -11.17
C SER A 29 2.66 -7.91 -10.32
N VAL A 30 2.22 -6.84 -9.62
CA VAL A 30 0.97 -6.83 -8.85
C VAL A 30 -0.24 -6.99 -9.77
N ALA A 31 -0.27 -6.28 -10.90
CA ALA A 31 -1.34 -6.36 -11.88
C ALA A 31 -1.42 -7.75 -12.53
N ASP A 32 -0.28 -8.35 -12.88
CA ASP A 32 -0.21 -9.70 -13.45
C ASP A 32 -0.64 -10.75 -12.43
N ALA A 33 -0.21 -10.62 -11.17
CA ALA A 33 -0.63 -11.51 -10.08
C ALA A 33 -2.14 -11.42 -9.86
N LEU A 34 -2.75 -10.24 -9.98
CA LEU A 34 -4.20 -10.09 -9.95
C LEU A 34 -4.89 -10.88 -11.07
N HIS A 35 -4.41 -10.77 -12.31
CA HIS A 35 -5.03 -11.41 -13.47
C HIS A 35 -4.86 -12.94 -13.47
N LYS A 36 -3.74 -13.42 -12.93
CA LYS A 36 -3.40 -14.85 -12.89
C LYS A 36 -4.02 -15.59 -11.69
N MET A 37 -4.58 -14.87 -10.72
CA MET A 37 -5.45 -15.48 -9.71
C MET A 37 -6.77 -15.82 -10.40
N PRO A 38 -7.09 -17.11 -10.62
CA PRO A 38 -8.34 -17.47 -11.26
C PRO A 38 -9.48 -16.86 -10.45
N SER A 39 -10.34 -16.12 -11.13
CA SER A 39 -11.65 -15.71 -10.66
C SER A 39 -12.52 -16.95 -10.45
N ALA A 40 -12.12 -17.82 -9.52
CA ALA A 40 -12.76 -19.11 -9.27
C ALA A 40 -14.13 -18.95 -8.57
N MET A 41 -14.69 -17.73 -8.57
CA MET A 41 -15.96 -17.40 -7.92
C MET A 41 -16.83 -16.41 -8.72
N GLU A 42 -16.53 -16.09 -9.98
CA GLU A 42 -17.43 -15.25 -10.80
C GLU A 42 -18.53 -16.02 -11.54
N ASP A 43 -18.58 -17.37 -11.44
CA ASP A 43 -19.62 -18.21 -12.07
C ASP A 43 -20.45 -19.04 -11.09
N GLU A 44 -20.76 -18.47 -9.93
CA GLU A 44 -21.94 -18.88 -9.16
C GLU A 44 -22.85 -17.65 -9.07
N ARG A 45 -23.61 -17.44 -10.15
CA ARG A 45 -24.88 -16.73 -10.05
C ARG A 45 -25.68 -17.42 -8.95
N LEU A 46 -25.70 -16.82 -7.76
CA LEU A 46 -26.60 -17.22 -6.70
C LEU A 46 -28.00 -17.40 -7.31
N PRO A 47 -28.65 -18.57 -7.19
CA PRO A 47 -30.05 -18.68 -7.56
C PRO A 47 -30.83 -17.64 -6.76
N SER A 48 -31.63 -16.85 -7.46
CA SER A 48 -32.40 -15.69 -6.98
C SER A 48 -33.55 -16.06 -6.04
N ASN A 49 -33.37 -17.05 -5.18
CA ASN A 49 -34.38 -17.56 -4.26
C ASN A 49 -33.89 -17.41 -2.81
N PHE A 50 -33.66 -16.16 -2.39
CA PHE A 50 -33.71 -15.83 -0.97
C PHE A 50 -35.15 -15.39 -0.62
N PRO A 51 -35.89 -16.16 0.19
CA PRO A 51 -37.23 -15.76 0.63
C PRO A 51 -37.14 -14.52 1.55
N PRO A 52 -38.15 -13.64 1.54
CA PRO A 52 -38.17 -12.46 2.41
C PRO A 52 -38.51 -12.89 3.84
N GLN A 53 -37.50 -13.13 4.66
CA GLN A 53 -37.68 -13.34 6.09
C GLN A 53 -37.58 -11.99 6.80
N HIS A 54 -38.75 -11.42 7.07
CA HIS A 54 -38.94 -10.40 8.10
C HIS A 54 -38.48 -10.98 9.44
N ALA A 55 -37.34 -10.52 9.95
CA ALA A 55 -36.96 -10.75 11.34
C ALA A 55 -36.27 -9.51 11.91
N SER A 56 -37.05 -8.79 12.72
CA SER A 56 -36.59 -7.77 13.64
C SER A 56 -35.35 -8.23 14.38
N THR A 57 -34.20 -7.62 14.11
CA THR A 57 -33.02 -7.72 14.98
C THR A 57 -32.69 -6.35 15.54
N PRO A 58 -32.46 -6.24 16.86
CA PRO A 58 -32.19 -4.96 17.50
C PRO A 58 -30.87 -4.40 16.99
N SER A 59 -30.92 -3.14 16.57
CA SER A 59 -29.79 -2.27 16.26
C SER A 59 -28.76 -2.27 17.41
N ARG A 60 -27.81 -3.21 17.38
CA ARG A 60 -26.56 -3.09 18.14
C ARG A 60 -25.71 -2.03 17.46
N ARG A 61 -25.86 -0.79 17.93
CA ARG A 61 -24.84 0.24 17.75
C ARG A 61 -23.58 -0.26 18.44
N PHE A 62 -22.68 -0.88 17.68
CA PHE A 62 -21.30 -1.02 18.09
C PHE A 62 -20.68 0.38 18.10
N THR A 63 -20.81 1.06 19.24
CA THR A 63 -19.92 2.18 19.57
C THR A 63 -18.60 1.57 20.01
N SER A 64 -17.80 1.10 19.04
CA SER A 64 -16.43 0.67 19.30
C SER A 64 -15.54 1.88 19.54
N LYS A 65 -15.64 2.41 20.76
CA LYS A 65 -14.55 3.12 21.42
C LYS A 65 -13.51 2.06 21.82
N THR A 66 -12.74 1.57 20.86
CA THR A 66 -11.57 0.73 21.15
C THR A 66 -10.37 1.65 21.25
N THR A 67 -9.93 1.88 22.47
CA THR A 67 -8.60 2.39 22.76
C THR A 67 -7.55 1.48 22.14
N ASP A 68 -6.56 2.15 21.57
CA ASP A 68 -5.43 1.68 20.78
C ASP A 68 -4.40 1.00 21.70
N ASP A 69 -4.75 -0.13 22.31
CA ASP A 69 -3.87 -0.86 23.25
C ASP A 69 -3.60 -2.32 22.84
N ARG A 70 -4.33 -2.87 21.86
CA ARG A 70 -4.08 -4.23 21.33
C ARG A 70 -3.03 -4.31 20.23
N ASP A 71 -2.40 -3.18 19.89
CA ASP A 71 -1.33 -3.09 18.89
C ASP A 71 0.08 -2.96 19.50
N LYS A 72 0.23 -3.08 20.83
CA LYS A 72 1.54 -3.38 21.45
C LYS A 72 1.92 -4.84 21.15
N VAL A 73 2.28 -5.11 19.90
CA VAL A 73 2.96 -6.34 19.52
C VAL A 73 4.44 -6.07 19.73
N SER A 74 5.03 -6.65 20.77
CA SER A 74 6.48 -6.76 20.87
C SER A 74 7.00 -7.51 19.65
N PRO A 75 7.77 -6.85 18.75
CA PRO A 75 8.32 -7.43 17.53
C PRO A 75 9.54 -8.34 17.83
N SER A 76 9.66 -8.81 19.08
CA SER A 76 10.80 -9.51 19.68
C SER A 76 11.19 -10.85 19.04
N ILE A 77 10.57 -11.21 17.91
CA ILE A 77 10.98 -12.40 17.14
C ILE A 77 12.15 -12.06 16.20
N SER A 78 12.28 -10.80 15.77
CA SER A 78 13.36 -10.39 14.87
C SER A 78 14.51 -9.70 15.63
N ALA A 79 15.75 -9.95 15.20
CA ALA A 79 16.90 -9.21 15.71
C ALA A 79 16.82 -7.73 15.29
N PRO A 80 17.30 -6.80 16.14
CA PRO A 80 17.46 -5.40 15.75
C PRO A 80 18.25 -5.26 14.44
N THR A 81 17.85 -4.32 13.58
CA THR A 81 18.49 -4.11 12.29
C THR A 81 18.47 -2.64 11.91
N ASP A 82 19.47 -2.17 11.16
CA ASP A 82 19.43 -0.80 10.65
C ASP A 82 18.51 -0.67 9.41
N PRO A 83 17.74 0.42 9.30
CA PRO A 83 16.89 0.68 8.14
C PRO A 83 17.73 1.02 6.92
N VAL A 84 17.45 0.36 5.80
CA VAL A 84 18.04 0.65 4.48
C VAL A 84 17.05 1.39 3.59
N ALA A 85 17.50 1.96 2.47
CA ALA A 85 16.69 2.79 1.59
C ALA A 85 15.37 2.11 1.14
N ASN A 86 15.39 0.81 0.88
CA ASN A 86 14.23 0.05 0.41
C ASN A 86 13.24 -0.30 1.53
N ASP A 87 13.57 -0.07 2.80
CA ASP A 87 12.70 -0.40 3.91
C ASP A 87 11.52 0.57 4.05
N VAL A 88 10.36 0.00 4.39
CA VAL A 88 9.15 0.72 4.70
C VAL A 88 9.08 0.94 6.20
N LEU A 89 9.22 2.20 6.62
CA LEU A 89 9.28 2.58 8.03
C LEU A 89 7.90 2.95 8.57
N PHE A 90 7.50 2.32 9.66
CA PHE A 90 6.33 2.67 10.46
C PHE A 90 6.59 3.92 11.30
N GLY A 91 5.51 4.52 11.80
CA GLY A 91 5.56 5.68 12.69
C GLY A 91 5.33 7.04 12.01
N LYS A 92 5.18 8.07 12.83
CA LYS A 92 4.97 9.46 12.37
C LYS A 92 6.27 10.04 11.82
N GLY A 93 6.17 10.99 10.89
CA GLY A 93 7.33 11.71 10.34
C GLY A 93 8.17 10.96 9.29
N ARG A 94 7.93 9.65 9.07
CA ARG A 94 8.73 8.84 8.12
C ARG A 94 8.25 8.87 6.67
N LYS A 95 7.35 9.80 6.31
CA LYS A 95 6.75 9.87 4.96
C LYS A 95 7.75 10.13 3.83
N LYS A 96 8.90 10.75 4.13
CA LYS A 96 9.93 11.12 3.15
C LYS A 96 10.95 10.01 2.90
N HIS A 97 10.91 8.91 3.68
CA HIS A 97 11.83 7.78 3.51
C HIS A 97 11.67 7.14 2.12
N PRO A 98 12.75 6.73 1.43
CA PRO A 98 12.66 6.21 0.06
C PRO A 98 11.72 5.01 -0.09
N GLY A 99 11.80 3.99 0.78
CA GLY A 99 10.87 2.86 0.75
C GLY A 99 9.40 3.26 0.99
N ASN A 100 9.15 4.31 1.79
CA ASN A 100 7.80 4.85 1.99
C ASN A 100 7.29 5.65 0.77
N LYS A 101 8.19 6.22 -0.04
CA LYS A 101 7.84 6.85 -1.32
C LYS A 101 7.55 5.77 -2.36
N MET A 102 8.40 4.76 -2.48
CA MET A 102 8.20 3.61 -3.37
C MET A 102 6.86 2.92 -3.12
N LEU A 103 6.54 2.60 -1.86
CA LEU A 103 5.23 2.06 -1.49
C LEU A 103 4.09 3.00 -1.90
N ARG A 104 4.28 4.32 -1.76
CA ARG A 104 3.26 5.31 -2.12
C ARG A 104 2.97 5.28 -3.61
N GLU A 105 4.01 5.31 -4.43
CA GLU A 105 3.93 5.30 -5.88
C GLU A 105 3.29 4.00 -6.41
N VAL A 106 3.66 2.85 -5.83
CA VAL A 106 3.01 1.56 -6.15
C VAL A 106 1.50 1.62 -5.87
N MET A 107 1.11 2.18 -4.74
CA MET A 107 -0.30 2.35 -4.38
C MET A 107 -1.01 3.40 -5.25
N ASP A 108 -0.32 4.47 -5.67
CA ASP A 108 -0.88 5.50 -6.58
C ASP A 108 -1.26 4.84 -7.92
N ASN A 109 -0.37 4.00 -8.47
CA ASN A 109 -0.62 3.25 -9.70
C ASN A 109 -1.79 2.25 -9.60
N LEU A 110 -2.15 1.84 -8.38
CA LEU A 110 -3.19 0.85 -8.12
C LEU A 110 -4.45 1.48 -7.50
N GLU A 111 -4.49 2.81 -7.32
CA GLU A 111 -5.57 3.49 -6.60
C GLU A 111 -6.92 3.27 -7.28
N GLN A 112 -6.98 3.42 -8.60
CA GLN A 112 -8.21 3.21 -9.38
C GLN A 112 -8.73 1.77 -9.23
N GLN A 113 -7.85 0.78 -9.46
CA GLN A 113 -8.20 -0.64 -9.33
C GLN A 113 -8.67 -0.95 -7.89
N TYR A 114 -8.03 -0.34 -6.89
CA TYR A 114 -8.43 -0.48 -5.51
C TYR A 114 -9.81 0.12 -5.26
N GLU A 115 -10.16 1.29 -5.78
CA GLU A 115 -11.47 1.90 -5.51
C GLU A 115 -12.62 1.11 -6.15
N GLU A 116 -12.44 0.65 -7.39
CA GLU A 116 -13.40 -0.14 -8.16
C GLU A 116 -13.57 -1.58 -7.62
N ALA A 117 -12.56 -2.10 -6.92
CA ALA A 117 -12.55 -3.47 -6.41
C ALA A 117 -13.62 -3.76 -5.33
N SER A 118 -14.10 -5.01 -5.32
CA SER A 118 -14.92 -5.56 -4.25
C SER A 118 -14.17 -5.61 -2.91
N LYS A 119 -14.89 -5.83 -1.79
CA LYS A 119 -14.26 -5.95 -0.46
C LYS A 119 -13.19 -7.04 -0.41
N GLN A 120 -13.48 -8.19 -1.01
CA GLN A 120 -12.53 -9.31 -1.08
C GLN A 120 -11.33 -8.93 -1.96
N ARG A 121 -11.60 -8.34 -3.12
CA ARG A 121 -10.53 -7.95 -4.04
C ARG A 121 -9.62 -6.86 -3.49
N LYS A 122 -10.15 -5.93 -2.68
CA LYS A 122 -9.37 -4.94 -1.92
C LYS A 122 -8.39 -5.61 -0.96
N MET A 123 -8.83 -6.66 -0.27
CA MET A 123 -7.97 -7.44 0.64
C MET A 123 -6.86 -8.15 -0.13
N GLU A 124 -7.20 -8.81 -1.24
CA GLU A 124 -6.22 -9.47 -2.12
C GLU A 124 -5.18 -8.49 -2.65
N LEU A 125 -5.62 -7.34 -3.17
CA LEU A 125 -4.74 -6.29 -3.68
C LEU A 125 -3.75 -5.82 -2.60
N THR A 126 -4.22 -5.59 -1.37
CA THR A 126 -3.33 -5.21 -0.26
C THR A 126 -2.34 -6.32 0.12
N CYS A 127 -2.75 -7.59 0.04
CA CYS A 127 -1.85 -8.72 0.28
C CYS A 127 -0.75 -8.79 -0.79
N VAL A 128 -1.13 -8.69 -2.07
CA VAL A 128 -0.20 -8.76 -3.18
C VAL A 128 0.82 -7.62 -3.12
N ILE A 129 0.40 -6.38 -2.81
CA ILE A 129 1.34 -5.26 -2.63
C ILE A 129 2.41 -5.58 -1.57
N VAL A 130 2.01 -6.06 -0.39
CA VAL A 130 2.97 -6.38 0.68
C VAL A 130 3.92 -7.48 0.22
N GLN A 131 3.41 -8.52 -0.44
CA GLN A 131 4.22 -9.63 -0.92
C GLN A 131 5.21 -9.18 -2.00
N SER A 132 4.78 -8.37 -2.96
CA SER A 132 5.65 -7.83 -4.02
C SER A 132 6.74 -6.93 -3.45
N MET A 133 6.43 -6.08 -2.47
CA MET A 133 7.44 -5.28 -1.77
C MET A 133 8.46 -6.15 -1.04
N LYS A 134 8.03 -7.24 -0.40
CA LYS A 134 8.94 -8.19 0.26
C LYS A 134 9.81 -8.94 -0.75
N TRP A 135 9.26 -9.33 -1.90
CA TRP A 135 10.02 -9.97 -2.98
C TRP A 135 11.05 -9.05 -3.63
N SER A 136 10.81 -7.73 -3.66
CA SER A 136 11.81 -6.75 -4.09
C SER A 136 12.89 -6.46 -3.03
N GLY A 137 12.91 -7.21 -1.93
CA GLY A 137 13.88 -7.05 -0.84
C GLY A 137 13.49 -5.98 0.19
N SER A 138 12.29 -5.40 0.10
CA SER A 138 11.83 -4.41 1.09
C SER A 138 11.41 -5.08 2.39
N ARG A 139 11.84 -4.55 3.53
CA ARG A 139 11.32 -4.95 4.85
C ARG A 139 10.38 -3.87 5.37
N PHE A 140 9.43 -4.28 6.18
CA PHE A 140 8.60 -3.34 6.93
C PHE A 140 9.15 -3.27 8.35
N LEU A 141 9.55 -2.09 8.79
CA LEU A 141 10.23 -1.89 10.07
C LEU A 141 9.43 -0.97 10.98
N VAL A 142 9.47 -1.24 12.27
CA VAL A 142 8.94 -0.38 13.33
C VAL A 142 10.07 -0.04 14.30
N GLN A 143 10.10 1.21 14.76
CA GLN A 143 10.99 1.63 15.83
C GLN A 143 10.27 1.42 17.16
N GLU A 144 10.87 0.63 18.04
CA GLU A 144 10.38 0.38 19.41
C GLU A 144 10.83 1.50 20.36
N ASP A 145 10.39 1.42 21.62
CA ASP A 145 10.71 2.39 22.69
C ASP A 145 12.22 2.41 23.02
N ASP A 146 12.94 1.32 22.73
CA ASP A 146 14.41 1.22 22.85
C ASP A 146 15.19 1.97 21.75
N GLY A 147 14.47 2.56 20.80
CA GLY A 147 15.03 3.27 19.64
C GLY A 147 15.57 2.35 18.54
N GLN A 148 15.50 1.03 18.72
CA GLN A 148 15.93 0.04 17.73
C GLN A 148 14.81 -0.26 16.72
N TRP A 149 15.20 -0.74 15.55
CA TRP A 149 14.26 -1.12 14.50
C TRP A 149 14.10 -2.62 14.40
N TYR A 150 12.84 -3.04 14.30
CA TYR A 150 12.46 -4.43 14.22
C TYR A 150 11.57 -4.68 13.02
N GLN A 151 11.68 -5.88 12.45
CA GLN A 151 10.83 -6.27 11.33
C GLN A 151 9.41 -6.55 11.84
N VAL A 152 8.43 -5.91 11.22
CA VAL A 152 7.03 -6.13 11.58
C VAL A 152 6.51 -7.41 10.92
N PRO A 153 5.62 -8.15 11.61
CA PRO A 153 4.93 -9.29 11.00
C PRO A 153 4.06 -8.86 9.81
N TYR A 154 3.84 -9.81 8.88
CA TYR A 154 3.08 -9.59 7.65
C TYR A 154 1.71 -8.95 7.88
N ILE A 155 0.99 -9.37 8.93
CA ILE A 155 -0.34 -8.85 9.27
C ILE A 155 -0.32 -7.33 9.54
N HIS A 156 0.75 -6.81 10.14
CA HIS A 156 0.90 -5.37 10.41
C HIS A 156 1.24 -4.61 9.14
N ALA A 157 2.13 -5.17 8.29
CA ALA A 157 2.42 -4.62 6.96
C ALA A 157 1.13 -4.50 6.12
N HIS A 158 0.33 -5.56 6.07
CA HIS A 158 -0.97 -5.58 5.39
C HIS A 158 -1.92 -4.52 5.95
N ARG A 159 -2.09 -4.46 7.28
CA ARG A 159 -2.94 -3.45 7.93
C ARG A 159 -2.49 -2.03 7.63
N LYS A 160 -1.18 -1.79 7.52
CA LYS A 160 -0.62 -0.50 7.11
C LYS A 160 -1.07 -0.13 5.70
N VAL A 161 -0.88 -1.00 4.71
CA VAL A 161 -1.27 -0.73 3.32
C VAL A 161 -2.79 -0.46 3.22
N ALA A 162 -3.61 -1.30 3.87
CA ALA A 162 -5.07 -1.11 3.91
C ALA A 162 -5.50 0.20 4.62
N LYS A 163 -4.77 0.62 5.66
CA LYS A 163 -5.00 1.92 6.32
C LYS A 163 -4.61 3.07 5.41
N ASP A 164 -3.49 2.95 4.70
CA ASP A 164 -2.97 3.99 3.81
C ASP A 164 -3.92 4.23 2.63
N PHE A 165 -4.51 3.19 2.01
CA PHE A 165 -5.59 3.36 1.02
C PHE A 165 -6.80 4.11 1.58
N ARG A 166 -7.29 3.70 2.75
CA ARG A 166 -8.44 4.37 3.40
C ARG A 166 -8.17 5.85 3.71
N ASN A 167 -6.93 6.18 4.07
CA ASN A 167 -6.53 7.55 4.36
C ASN A 167 -6.48 8.42 3.10
N ARG A 168 -6.00 7.89 1.98
CA ARG A 168 -5.99 8.59 0.68
C ARG A 168 -7.39 9.00 0.25
N ARG A 169 -8.32 8.05 0.29
CA ARG A 169 -9.74 8.31 -0.02
C ARG A 169 -10.38 9.39 0.84
N ARG A 170 -9.96 9.53 2.10
CA ARG A 170 -10.44 10.59 3.02
C ARG A 170 -9.80 11.94 2.70
N GLY A 171 -8.51 11.95 2.32
CA GLY A 171 -7.79 13.16 1.93
C GLY A 171 -8.36 13.80 0.66
N SER A 172 -8.64 12.99 -0.37
CA SER A 172 -9.18 13.50 -1.64
C SER A 172 -10.57 14.14 -1.48
N LYS A 173 -11.41 13.59 -0.58
CA LYS A 173 -12.74 14.16 -0.27
C LYS A 173 -12.67 15.47 0.52
N ALA A 174 -11.66 15.63 1.38
CA ALA A 174 -11.47 16.86 2.14
C ALA A 174 -11.02 18.03 1.23
N GLN A 175 -10.19 17.76 0.21
CA GLN A 175 -9.75 18.77 -0.75
C GLN A 175 -10.86 19.21 -1.72
N GLN A 176 -11.70 18.29 -2.19
CA GLN A 176 -12.86 18.64 -3.03
C GLN A 176 -13.85 19.59 -2.33
N ASN A 177 -14.03 19.44 -1.02
CA ASN A 177 -14.96 20.29 -0.27
C ASN A 177 -14.44 21.72 -0.07
N GLN A 178 -13.12 21.93 -0.11
CA GLN A 178 -12.51 23.27 -0.05
C GLN A 178 -12.53 23.98 -1.40
N ASN A 179 -12.34 23.24 -2.49
CA ASN A 179 -12.36 23.82 -3.84
C ASN A 179 -13.77 24.29 -4.25
N ASN A 180 -14.83 23.63 -3.77
CA ASN A 180 -16.21 24.05 -4.04
C ASN A 180 -16.63 25.30 -3.26
N SER A 181 -15.97 25.64 -2.15
CA SER A 181 -16.24 26.87 -1.41
C SER A 181 -15.57 28.11 -2.02
N ASP A 182 -14.50 27.92 -2.80
CA ASP A 182 -13.73 29.04 -3.37
C ASP A 182 -14.36 29.58 -4.67
N THR A 183 -14.97 28.71 -5.49
CA THR A 183 -15.71 29.11 -6.70
C THR A 183 -17.04 29.82 -6.41
N SER A 184 -17.53 29.79 -5.17
CA SER A 184 -18.79 30.44 -4.80
C SER A 184 -18.66 31.96 -4.57
N LEU A 185 -17.44 32.50 -4.45
CA LEU A 185 -17.21 33.93 -4.18
C LEU A 185 -16.88 34.76 -5.42
N GLU A 186 -16.44 34.13 -6.52
CA GLU A 186 -16.12 34.83 -7.78
C GLU A 186 -17.37 35.19 -8.61
N VAL A 187 -18.46 34.41 -8.54
CA VAL A 187 -19.64 34.63 -9.39
C VAL A 187 -20.53 35.80 -8.91
N THR A 188 -20.30 36.30 -7.69
CA THR A 188 -21.15 37.36 -7.08
C THR A 188 -20.64 38.78 -7.36
N SER A 189 -19.43 38.95 -7.93
CA SER A 189 -18.82 40.27 -8.19
C SER A 189 -19.01 40.84 -9.59
N LEU A 190 -19.82 40.21 -10.47
CA LEU A 190 -20.05 40.65 -11.85
C LEU A 190 -21.49 41.16 -12.13
N ARG A 191 -22.17 41.69 -11.12
CA ARG A 191 -23.40 42.48 -11.31
C ARG A 191 -23.29 43.82 -10.60
N LEU A 192 -22.68 44.79 -11.27
CA LEU A 192 -22.91 46.22 -11.08
C LEU A 192 -22.80 46.91 -12.44
#